data_AF-A0A1D9BIT7-F1
#
_entry.id   AF-A0A1D9BIT7-F1
#
_cell.length_a   1.000
_cell.length_b   1.000
_cell.length_c   1.000
_cell.angle_alpha   90.00
_cell.angle_beta   90.00
_cell.angle_gamma   90.00
#
_symmetry.space_group_name_H-M   'P 1'
#
loop_
_entity.id
_entity.type
_entity.pdbx_description
1 polymer ?
#
loop_
_entity_poly.entity_id
_entity_poly.type
_entity_poly.pdbx_seq_one_letter_code
_entity_poly.pdbx_strand_id
1 'polypeptide(L)'
;MSAHAETYSDVYSGTIKLEGKEIILTRCDLAKNKYVLTSKNKNGVLNELPPEIRTNGIVSADVIAEYKSKSGRNYLDVIELRSVQTGKSCHLLDLL
;
A
#
# COMPACT_ATOMS: atom_id res chain seq x y z
N MET A 1 33.37 -12.10 7.33
CA MET A 1 32.59 -10.86 7.21
C MET A 1 31.14 -11.28 7.01
N SER A 2 30.33 -11.26 8.06
CA SER A 2 28.92 -11.67 7.99
C SER A 2 28.11 -10.50 7.42
N ALA A 3 27.57 -10.66 6.21
CA ALA A 3 26.60 -9.73 5.66
C ALA A 3 25.25 -10.03 6.30
N HIS A 4 24.85 -9.23 7.30
CA HIS A 4 23.45 -9.16 7.67
C HIS A 4 22.74 -8.48 6.49
N ALA A 5 21.96 -9.24 5.74
CA ALA A 5 21.01 -8.65 4.81
C ALA A 5 19.95 -7.95 5.65
N GLU A 6 20.13 -6.66 5.90
CA GLU A 6 19.09 -5.80 6.45
C GLU A 6 18.00 -5.71 5.38
N THR A 7 16.95 -6.53 5.52
CA THR A 7 15.72 -6.34 4.75
C THR A 7 15.13 -5.00 5.16
N TYR A 8 15.41 -3.97 4.35
CA TYR A 8 14.90 -2.63 4.58
C TYR A 8 13.43 -2.58 4.19
N SER A 9 12.57 -2.44 5.20
CA SER A 9 11.15 -2.17 5.03
C SER A 9 10.85 -0.76 5.53
N ASP A 10 9.91 -0.10 4.86
CA ASP A 10 9.49 1.26 5.18
C ASP A 10 7.96 1.31 5.31
N VAL A 11 7.44 2.40 5.88
CA VAL A 11 6.02 2.64 6.10
C VAL A 11 5.47 3.56 5.02
N TYR A 12 4.47 3.07 4.30
CA TYR A 12 3.79 3.78 3.23
C TYR A 12 2.33 4.04 3.64
N SER A 13 2.06 5.25 4.13
CA SER A 13 0.68 5.68 4.44
C SER A 13 -0.03 6.16 3.17
N GLY A 14 -1.20 5.60 2.90
CA GLY A 14 -1.90 5.87 1.64
C GLY A 14 -3.34 5.42 1.60
N THR A 15 -4.00 5.78 0.51
CA THR A 15 -5.31 5.23 0.13
C THR A 15 -5.09 4.00 -0.75
N ILE A 16 -5.77 2.91 -0.43
CA ILE A 16 -5.73 1.63 -1.14
C ILE A 16 -7.01 1.47 -1.97
N LYS A 17 -6.85 1.11 -3.25
CA LYS A 17 -7.96 0.82 -4.17
C LYS A 17 -7.65 -0.38 -5.03
N LEU A 18 -8.68 -1.12 -5.43
CA LEU A 18 -8.57 -2.12 -6.50
C LEU A 18 -8.76 -1.41 -7.85
N GLU A 19 -7.69 -1.31 -8.64
CA GLU A 19 -7.74 -0.83 -10.02
C GLU A 19 -7.61 -2.03 -10.97
N GLY A 20 -8.73 -2.46 -11.56
CA GLY A 20 -8.77 -3.66 -12.40
C GLY A 20 -8.50 -4.93 -11.59
N LYS A 21 -7.30 -5.52 -11.77
CA LYS A 21 -6.85 -6.72 -11.01
C LYS A 21 -5.73 -6.42 -10.03
N GLU A 22 -5.31 -5.16 -9.93
CA GLU A 22 -4.18 -4.74 -9.10
C GLU A 22 -4.67 -3.92 -7.92
N ILE A 23 -4.08 -4.18 -6.75
CA ILE A 23 -4.33 -3.39 -5.55
C ILE A 23 -3.28 -2.28 -5.55
N ILE A 24 -3.73 -1.03 -5.58
CA ILE A 24 -2.87 0.15 -5.69
C ILE A 24 -2.92 0.94 -4.40
N LEU A 25 -1.75 1.27 -3.86
CA LEU A 25 -1.60 2.30 -2.84
C LEU A 25 -1.24 3.62 -3.50
N THR A 26 -2.03 4.65 -3.25
CA THR A 26 -1.70 6.04 -3.55
C THR A 26 -1.25 6.70 -2.26
N ARG A 27 0.02 7.10 -2.17
CA ARG A 27 0.56 7.76 -0.98
C ARG A 27 -0.18 9.07 -0.70
N CYS A 28 -0.30 9.38 0.58
CA CYS A 28 -0.80 10.67 1.03
C CYS A 28 0.28 11.76 1.02
N ASP A 29 1.09 11.80 -0.03
CA ASP A 29 2.06 12.84 -0.27
C ASP A 29 1.57 13.78 -1.37
N LEU A 30 2.23 14.94 -1.52
CA LEU A 30 1.90 15.92 -2.56
C LEU A 30 2.08 15.36 -3.98
N ALA A 31 3.00 14.42 -4.15
CA ALA A 31 3.29 13.77 -5.42
C ALA A 31 2.26 12.70 -5.81
N LYS A 32 1.42 12.26 -4.84
CA LYS A 32 0.46 11.16 -4.98
C LYS A 32 1.07 9.92 -5.62
N ASN A 33 2.26 9.53 -5.14
CA ASN A 33 2.99 8.39 -5.69
C ASN A 33 2.13 7.11 -5.63
N LYS A 34 2.07 6.38 -6.74
CA LYS A 34 1.30 5.13 -6.86
C LYS A 34 2.21 3.91 -6.81
N TYR A 35 1.78 2.90 -6.07
CA TYR A 35 2.49 1.64 -5.90
C TYR A 35 1.53 0.47 -6.05
N VAL A 36 1.96 -0.58 -6.76
CA VAL A 36 1.24 -1.84 -6.81
C VAL A 36 1.58 -2.65 -5.56
N LEU A 37 0.56 -3.08 -4.82
CA LEU A 37 0.73 -3.93 -3.66
C LEU A 37 0.82 -5.39 -4.08
N THR A 38 1.87 -6.05 -3.63
CA THR A 38 2.11 -7.48 -3.80
C THR A 38 2.37 -8.13 -2.45
N SER A 39 2.26 -9.45 -2.36
CA SER A 39 2.54 -10.20 -1.14
C SER A 39 3.34 -11.45 -1.51
N LYS A 40 4.37 -11.77 -0.70
CA LYS A 40 5.23 -12.95 -0.90
C LYS A 40 4.40 -14.25 -0.94
N ASN A 41 3.40 -14.34 -0.06
CA ASN A 41 2.36 -15.36 -0.15
C ASN A 41 1.21 -14.83 -1.00
N LYS A 42 0.78 -15.57 -2.03
CA LYS A 42 -0.28 -15.16 -2.96
C LYS A 42 -1.50 -14.63 -2.20
N ASN A 43 -1.67 -13.31 -2.20
CA ASN A 43 -2.70 -12.53 -1.51
C ASN A 43 -2.75 -12.61 0.03
N GLY A 44 -1.78 -13.21 0.71
CA GLY A 44 -1.84 -13.50 2.16
C GLY A 44 -2.29 -12.31 3.01
N VAL A 45 -1.41 -11.32 3.18
CA VAL A 45 -1.69 -10.09 3.96
C VAL A 45 -2.72 -9.19 3.27
N LEU A 46 -2.80 -9.23 1.94
CA LEU A 46 -3.74 -8.39 1.18
C LEU A 46 -5.20 -8.84 1.30
N ASN A 47 -5.45 -10.07 1.74
CA ASN A 47 -6.80 -10.56 2.04
C ASN A 47 -7.39 -9.93 3.32
N GLU A 48 -6.57 -9.30 4.16
CA GLU A 48 -7.00 -8.57 5.35
C GLU A 48 -7.62 -7.21 5.00
N LEU A 49 -7.48 -6.77 3.74
CA LEU A 49 -8.08 -5.53 3.28
C LEU A 49 -9.61 -5.65 3.24
N PRO A 50 -10.32 -4.59 3.66
CA PRO A 50 -11.77 -4.60 3.71
C PRO A 50 -12.36 -4.61 2.28
N PRO A 51 -13.53 -5.24 2.06
CA PRO A 51 -14.12 -5.40 0.72
C PRO A 51 -14.40 -4.07 0.00
N GLU A 52 -14.48 -2.96 0.73
CA GLU A 52 -14.65 -1.60 0.27
C GLU A 52 -13.55 -1.15 -0.71
N ILE A 53 -12.36 -1.78 -0.71
CA ILE A 53 -11.34 -1.52 -1.73
C ILE A 53 -11.83 -1.85 -3.15
N ARG A 54 -12.85 -2.72 -3.28
CA ARG A 54 -13.40 -3.22 -4.55
C ARG A 54 -14.57 -2.37 -5.04
N THR A 55 -15.11 -1.50 -4.19
CA THR A 55 -16.20 -0.59 -4.55
C THR A 55 -15.63 0.83 -4.71
N ASN A 56 -16.49 1.83 -4.92
CA ASN A 56 -16.05 3.24 -4.89
C ASN A 56 -15.71 3.74 -3.46
N GLY A 57 -15.56 2.83 -2.49
CA GLY A 57 -15.14 3.14 -1.14
C GLY A 57 -13.71 3.67 -1.06
N ILE A 58 -13.42 4.39 0.02
CA ILE A 58 -12.07 4.87 0.35
C ILE A 58 -11.55 4.00 1.49
N VAL A 59 -10.39 3.39 1.31
CA VAL A 59 -9.70 2.62 2.35
C VAL A 59 -8.32 3.22 2.55
N SER A 60 -7.99 3.63 3.77
CA SER A 60 -6.65 4.13 4.11
C SER A 60 -5.93 3.15 5.02
N ALA A 61 -4.62 3.01 4.86
CA ALA A 61 -3.80 2.18 5.74
C ALA A 61 -2.33 2.66 5.76
N ASP A 62 -1.63 2.24 6.79
CA ASP A 62 -0.17 2.25 6.85
C ASP A 62 0.34 0.89 6.35
N VAL A 63 1.09 0.90 5.26
CA VAL A 63 1.60 -0.33 4.63
C VAL A 63 3.08 -0.47 4.94
N ILE A 64 3.46 -1.51 5.69
CA ILE A 64 4.86 -1.85 5.93
C ILE A 64 5.30 -2.79 4.82
N ALA A 65 6.28 -2.35 4.02
CA ALA A 65 6.65 -3.07 2.81
C ALA A 65 8.11 -2.86 2.38
N GLU A 66 8.61 -3.82 1.59
CA GLU A 66 9.84 -3.68 0.81
C GLU A 66 9.52 -3.05 -0.56
N TYR A 67 10.21 -1.97 -0.91
CA TYR A 67 10.07 -1.35 -2.23
C TYR A 67 10.77 -2.16 -3.31
N LYS A 68 10.10 -2.31 -4.46
CA LYS A 68 10.67 -2.92 -5.67
C LYS A 68 10.31 -2.10 -6.90
N SER A 69 11.29 -1.86 -7.76
CA SER A 69 11.06 -1.31 -9.09
C SER A 69 11.14 -2.42 -10.12
N LYS A 70 10.12 -2.57 -10.96
CA LYS A 70 10.10 -3.56 -12.04
C LYS A 70 9.44 -2.98 -13.28
N SER A 71 10.15 -3.02 -14.41
CA SER A 71 9.64 -2.56 -15.71
C SER A 71 9.08 -1.13 -15.68
N GLY A 72 9.74 -0.23 -14.95
CA GLY A 72 9.33 1.17 -14.80
C GLY A 72 8.12 1.39 -13.87
N ARG A 73 7.67 0.36 -13.15
CA ARG A 73 6.58 0.44 -12.17
C ARG A 73 7.09 0.21 -10.76
N ASN A 74 6.43 0.87 -9.82
CA ASN A 74 6.72 0.79 -8.39
C ASN A 74 5.82 -0.26 -7.73
N TYR A 75 6.45 -1.18 -7.00
CA TYR A 75 5.81 -2.25 -6.24
C TYR A 75 6.18 -2.15 -4.77
N LEU A 76 5.26 -2.58 -3.92
CA LEU A 76 5.47 -2.76 -2.50
C LEU A 76 5.14 -4.20 -2.15
N ASP A 77 6.17 -4.98 -1.80
CA ASP A 77 5.97 -6.30 -1.23
C ASP A 77 5.55 -6.13 0.23
N VAL A 78 4.25 -6.22 0.45
CA VAL A 78 3.61 -5.96 1.74
C VAL A 78 3.98 -7.05 2.74
N ILE A 79 4.45 -6.60 3.89
CA ILE A 79 4.76 -7.41 5.06
C ILE A 79 3.59 -7.34 6.04
N GLU A 80 3.06 -6.14 6.28
CA GLU A 80 2.02 -5.88 7.27
C GLU A 80 1.14 -4.69 6.86
N LEU A 81 -0.14 -4.73 7.24
CA LEU A 81 -1.09 -3.62 7.13
C LEU A 81 -1.45 -3.13 8.54
N ARG A 82 -1.35 -1.82 8.77
CA ARG A 82 -1.74 -1.17 10.03
C ARG A 82 -2.73 -0.04 9.78
N SER A 83 -3.41 0.38 10.85
CA SER A 83 -4.29 1.56 10.84
C SER A 83 -5.34 1.54 9.72
N VAL A 84 -5.84 0.36 9.34
CA VAL A 84 -6.79 0.19 8.23
C VAL A 84 -8.12 0.85 8.59
N GLN A 85 -8.56 1.82 7.79
CA GLN A 85 -9.80 2.57 8.00
C GLN A 85 -10.60 2.68 6.69
N THR A 86 -11.92 2.62 6.80
CA THR A 86 -12.84 2.84 5.68
C THR A 86 -13.47 4.24 5.76
N GLY A 87 -13.79 4.83 4.61
CA GLY A 87 -14.50 6.11 4.51
C GLY A 87 -13.69 7.37 4.82
N LYS A 88 -12.42 7.24 5.21
CA LYS A 88 -11.51 8.37 5.43
C LYS A 88 -10.39 8.36 4.41
N SER A 89 -10.25 9.43 3.64
CA SER A 89 -9.04 9.65 2.88
C SER A 89 -8.00 10.29 3.78
N CYS A 90 -6.75 9.90 3.59
CA CYS A 90 -5.61 10.53 4.26
C CYS A 90 -5.07 11.72 3.45
N HIS A 91 -5.80 12.16 2.41
CA HIS A 91 -5.54 13.43 1.77
C HIS A 91 -5.76 14.57 2.77
N LEU A 92 -4.64 15.18 3.19
CA LEU A 92 -4.57 16.45 3.92
C LEU A 92 -5.37 17.59 3.26
N LEU A 93 -5.85 17.39 2.02
CA LEU A 93 -6.73 18.30 1.30
C LEU A 93 -8.19 18.25 1.75
N ASP A 94 -8.62 17.25 2.51
CA ASP A 94 -9.98 17.22 3.10
C ASP A 94 -10.12 18.18 4.30
N LEU A 95 -9.04 18.85 4.70
CA LEU A 95 -8.98 19.85 5.79
C LEU A 95 -8.88 21.30 5.30
N LEU A 96 -8.98 21.56 3.99
CA LEU A 96 -8.92 22.91 3.39
C LEU A 96 -10.27 23.36 2.85
#